data_AF-A0A257QF86-F1
#
_entry.id   AF-A0A257QF86-F1
#
_cell.length_a   1.000
_cell.length_b   1.000
_cell.length_c   1.000
_cell.angle_alpha   90.00
_cell.angle_beta   90.00
_cell.angle_gamma   90.00
#
_symmetry.space_group_name_H-M   'P 1'
#
loop_
_entity.id
_entity.type
_entity.pdbx_description
1 polymer ?
#
loop_
_entity_poly.entity_id
_entity_poly.type
_entity_poly.pdbx_seq_one_letter_code
_entity_poly.pdbx_strand_id
1 'polypeptide(L)'
;MKALGYLFIHELKRLVLSPSTYTLGVLFLIVMGLIYFILLEGLCRMAQPEPLSAQFFSAFWIPLLFVVPLITMRLIAQERRMGTLEVVLTTSTPPWAIVLSKFFAAYLLYLCLWALTLTFPWLLMQVAPLSA
;
A
#
# COMPACT_ATOMS: atom_id res chain seq x y z
N MET A 1 24.35 -11.20 7.25
CA MET A 1 22.98 -11.37 6.69
C MET A 1 21.88 -11.47 7.75
N LYS A 2 22.07 -12.18 8.88
CA LYS A 2 21.04 -12.32 9.93
C LYS A 2 20.56 -10.99 10.55
N ALA A 3 21.44 -10.00 10.70
CA ALA A 3 21.09 -8.69 11.26
C ALA A 3 20.06 -7.92 10.42
N LEU A 4 20.14 -8.02 9.09
CA LEU A 4 19.20 -7.34 8.17
C LEU A 4 17.79 -7.92 8.29
N GLY A 5 17.67 -9.26 8.37
CA GLY A 5 16.38 -9.93 8.53
C GLY A 5 15.69 -9.58 9.85
N TYR A 6 16.45 -9.50 10.94
CA TYR A 6 15.90 -9.08 12.24
C TYR A 6 15.42 -7.62 12.21
N LEU A 7 16.22 -6.72 11.64
CA LEU A 7 15.86 -5.30 11.50
C LEU A 7 14.61 -5.11 10.63
N PHE A 8 14.49 -5.88 9.55
CA PHE A 8 13.32 -5.89 8.67
C PHE A 8 12.04 -6.33 9.41
N ILE A 9 12.08 -7.45 10.14
CA ILE A 9 10.91 -7.93 10.90
C ILE A 9 10.53 -6.94 11.99
N HIS A 10 11.52 -6.31 12.63
CA HIS A 10 11.28 -5.27 13.63
C HIS A 10 10.56 -4.06 13.03
N GLU A 11 11.04 -3.54 11.89
CA GLU A 11 10.40 -2.41 11.20
C GLU A 11 9.01 -2.76 10.67
N LEU A 12 8.84 -3.98 10.16
CA LEU A 12 7.53 -4.44 9.68
C LEU A 12 6.51 -4.47 10.83
N LYS A 13 6.89 -5.00 12.00
CA LYS A 13 6.03 -4.98 13.20
C LYS A 13 5.69 -3.55 13.60
N ARG A 14 6.67 -2.64 13.59
CA ARG A 14 6.46 -1.23 13.92
C ARG A 14 5.49 -0.55 12.94
N LEU A 15 5.60 -0.86 11.65
CA LEU A 15 4.67 -0.39 10.62
C LEU A 15 3.25 -0.92 10.84
N VAL A 16 3.09 -2.23 11.07
CA VAL A 16 1.77 -2.86 11.23
C VAL A 16 1.12 -2.50 12.57
N LEU A 17 1.86 -2.32 13.66
CA LEU A 17 1.30 -1.96 14.96
C LEU A 17 0.94 -0.47 15.08
N SER A 18 1.38 0.36 14.14
CA SER A 18 1.15 1.80 14.22
C SER A 18 -0.28 2.17 13.79
N PRO A 19 -1.06 2.90 14.62
CA PRO A 19 -2.44 3.27 14.31
C PRO A 19 -2.63 3.99 12.98
N SER A 20 -1.69 4.87 12.61
CA SER A 20 -1.76 5.63 11.37
C SER A 20 -1.65 4.77 10.11
N THR A 21 -1.08 3.57 10.21
CA THR A 21 -1.01 2.62 9.09
C THR A 21 -2.40 2.08 8.75
N TYR A 22 -3.21 1.80 9.77
CA TYR A 22 -4.60 1.39 9.57
C TYR A 22 -5.44 2.52 8.99
N THR A 23 -5.27 3.76 9.48
CA THR A 23 -5.95 4.92 8.91
C THR A 23 -5.63 5.10 7.43
N LEU A 24 -4.36 4.97 7.06
CA LEU A 24 -3.91 5.02 5.67
C LEU A 24 -4.54 3.90 4.84
N GLY A 25 -4.53 2.67 5.35
CA GLY A 25 -5.11 1.52 4.67
C GLY A 25 -6.60 1.70 4.41
N VAL A 26 -7.37 2.10 5.43
CA VAL A 26 -8.81 2.36 5.28
C VAL A 26 -9.08 3.46 4.25
N LEU A 27 -8.37 4.60 4.34
CA LEU A 27 -8.52 5.69 3.38
C LEU A 27 -8.19 5.24 1.95
N PHE A 28 -7.10 4.50 1.78
CA PHE A 28 -6.70 3.94 0.49
C PHE A 28 -7.77 3.02 -0.10
N LEU A 29 -8.33 2.11 0.71
CA LEU A 29 -9.37 1.19 0.27
C LEU A 29 -10.66 1.92 -0.12
N ILE A 30 -11.05 2.96 0.62
CA ILE A 30 -12.24 3.76 0.29
C ILE A 30 -12.05 4.42 -1.07
N VAL A 31 -10.92 5.09 -1.30
CA VAL A 31 -10.63 5.75 -2.58
C VAL A 31 -10.61 4.74 -3.72
N MET A 32 -9.96 3.60 -3.53
CA MET A 32 -9.92 2.53 -4.54
C MET A 32 -11.29 1.93 -4.83
N GLY A 33 -12.08 1.68 -3.79
CA GLY A 33 -13.44 1.16 -3.92
C GLY A 33 -14.35 2.14 -4.66
N LEU A 34 -14.23 3.45 -4.40
CA LEU A 34 -14.99 4.48 -5.12
C LEU A 34 -14.60 4.53 -6.60
N ILE A 35 -13.30 4.50 -6.93
CA ILE A 35 -12.83 4.45 -8.32
C ILE A 35 -13.41 3.22 -9.03
N TYR A 36 -13.31 2.03 -8.40
CA TYR A 36 -13.84 0.79 -8.95
C TYR A 36 -15.36 0.84 -9.16
N PHE A 37 -16.10 1.39 -8.20
CA PHE A 37 -17.55 1.55 -8.29
C PHE A 37 -17.97 2.47 -9.45
N ILE A 38 -17.31 3.62 -9.61
CA ILE A 38 -17.58 4.57 -10.71
C ILE A 38 -17.31 3.92 -12.07
N LEU A 39 -16.20 3.17 -12.19
CA LEU A 39 -15.87 2.45 -13.43
C LEU A 39 -16.91 1.38 -13.74
N LEU A 40 -17.35 0.61 -12.74
CA LEU A 40 -18.38 -0.42 -12.89
C LEU A 40 -19.72 0.18 -13.32
N GLU A 41 -20.14 1.29 -12.68
CA GLU A 41 -21.37 1.99 -13.05
C GLU A 41 -21.31 2.53 -14.50
N GLY A 42 -20.14 3.03 -14.91
CA GLY A 42 -19.90 3.48 -16.29
C GLY A 42 -20.08 2.36 -17.32
N LEU A 43 -19.59 1.16 -17.04
CA LEU A 43 -19.78 -0.03 -17.89
C LEU A 43 -21.24 -0.49 -17.97
N CYS A 44 -21.98 -0.40 -16.87
CA CYS A 44 -23.39 -0.78 -16.86
C CYS A 44 -24.27 0.23 -17.62
N ARG A 45 -23.94 1.53 -17.56
CA ARG A 45 -24.73 2.60 -18.20
C ARG A 45 -24.43 2.76 -19.69
N MET A 46 -23.18 2.52 -20.10
CA MET A 46 -22.74 2.62 -21.49
C MET A 46 -21.91 1.40 -21.81
N ALA A 47 -22.23 0.70 -22.90
CA ALA A 47 -21.41 -0.40 -23.41
C ALA A 47 -20.05 0.16 -23.86
N GLN A 48 -19.09 0.20 -22.94
CA GLN A 48 -17.73 0.60 -23.25
C GLN A 48 -17.03 -0.54 -24.00
N PRO A 49 -16.20 -0.22 -25.00
CA PRO A 49 -15.45 -1.23 -25.74
C PRO A 49 -14.32 -1.88 -24.92
N GLU A 50 -13.89 -1.24 -23.84
CA GLU A 50 -12.77 -1.70 -23.02
C GLU A 50 -13.22 -2.50 -21.78
N PRO A 51 -12.53 -3.60 -21.43
CA PRO A 51 -12.83 -4.38 -20.24
C PRO A 51 -12.56 -3.58 -18.95
N LEU A 52 -13.34 -3.85 -17.89
CA LEU A 52 -13.20 -3.19 -16.58
C LEU A 52 -11.78 -3.23 -16.03
N SER A 53 -11.09 -4.36 -16.23
CA SER A 53 -9.71 -4.55 -15.78
C SER A 53 -8.76 -3.56 -16.45
N ALA A 54 -8.87 -3.34 -17.76
CA ALA A 54 -8.01 -2.41 -18.49
C ALA A 54 -8.21 -0.96 -18.01
N GLN A 55 -9.47 -0.53 -17.82
CA GLN A 55 -9.77 0.81 -17.29
C GLN A 55 -9.29 0.98 -15.85
N PHE A 56 -9.44 -0.04 -15.01
CA PHE A 56 -8.95 -0.02 -13.64
C PHE A 56 -7.41 0.09 -13.59
N PHE A 57 -6.70 -0.66 -14.44
CA PHE A 57 -5.24 -0.52 -14.59
C PHE A 57 -4.83 0.83 -15.20
N SER A 58 -5.65 1.45 -16.04
CA SER A 58 -5.40 2.82 -16.52
C SER A 58 -5.54 3.86 -15.40
N ALA A 59 -6.35 3.61 -14.36
CA ALA A 59 -6.48 4.46 -13.19
C ALA A 59 -5.37 4.23 -12.14
N PHE A 60 -4.45 3.29 -12.38
CA PHE A 60 -3.37 2.86 -11.47
C PHE A 60 -2.45 3.98 -10.99
N TRP A 61 -2.26 5.03 -11.76
CA TRP A 61 -1.34 6.13 -11.43
C TRP A 61 -1.87 7.00 -10.28
N ILE A 62 -3.19 7.16 -10.14
CA ILE A 62 -3.81 8.04 -9.13
C ILE A 62 -3.44 7.57 -7.70
N PRO A 63 -3.63 6.30 -7.34
CA PRO A 63 -3.35 5.82 -5.99
C PRO A 63 -1.84 5.75 -5.72
N LEU A 64 -1.03 5.52 -6.77
CA LEU A 64 0.43 5.49 -6.65
C LEU A 64 0.99 6.86 -6.26
N LEU A 65 0.42 7.95 -6.77
CA LEU A 65 0.76 9.32 -6.37
C LEU A 65 0.46 9.62 -4.91
N PHE A 66 -0.55 8.99 -4.31
CA PHE A 66 -0.86 9.20 -2.89
C PHE A 66 -0.09 8.25 -1.98
N VAL A 67 0.02 6.98 -2.35
CA VAL A 67 0.59 5.97 -1.45
C VAL A 67 2.11 6.08 -1.34
N VAL A 68 2.81 6.35 -2.45
CA VAL A 68 4.28 6.40 -2.44
C VAL A 68 4.80 7.54 -1.55
N PRO A 69 4.35 8.80 -1.68
CA PRO A 69 4.80 9.89 -0.81
C PRO A 69 4.37 9.68 0.64
N LEU A 70 3.15 9.15 0.84
CA LEU A 70 2.58 9.02 2.17
C LEU A 70 3.26 7.92 3.01
N ILE A 71 3.69 6.83 2.38
CA ILE A 71 4.51 5.81 3.05
C ILE A 71 5.95 6.30 3.27
N THR A 72 6.58 6.89 2.23
CA THR A 72 8.00 7.27 2.29
C THR A 72 8.27 8.46 3.21
N MET A 73 7.47 9.54 3.13
CA MET A 73 7.64 10.70 4.01
C MET A 73 7.39 10.36 5.47
N ARG A 74 6.47 9.42 5.74
CA ARG A 74 6.15 9.03 7.11
C ARG A 74 7.31 8.32 7.80
N LEU A 75 8.00 7.39 7.12
CA LEU A 75 9.13 6.68 7.71
C LEU A 75 10.20 7.65 8.22
N ILE A 76 10.52 8.66 7.41
CA ILE A 76 11.55 9.65 7.73
C ILE A 76 11.04 10.66 8.79
N ALA A 77 9.79 11.10 8.68
CA ALA A 77 9.19 12.04 9.63
C ALA A 77 9.02 11.45 11.03
N GLN A 78 8.66 10.17 11.15
CA GLN A 78 8.48 9.51 12.44
C GLN A 78 9.80 9.37 13.21
N GLU A 79 10.90 9.08 12.54
CA GLU A 79 12.22 9.00 13.19
C GLU A 79 12.78 10.36 13.56
N ARG A 80 12.55 11.36 12.70
CA ARG A 80 12.90 12.75 13.01
C ARG A 80 12.12 13.27 14.22
N ARG A 81 10.83 12.92 14.34
CA ARG A 81 9.98 13.31 15.48
C ARG A 81 10.35 12.59 16.77
N MET A 82 10.80 11.33 16.69
CA MET A 82 11.17 10.54 17.87
C MET A 82 12.64 10.72 18.31
N GLY A 83 13.43 11.56 17.63
CA GLY A 83 14.86 11.74 17.95
C GLY A 83 15.72 10.48 17.76
N THR A 84 15.15 9.41 17.22
CA THR A 84 15.82 8.10 17.06
C THR A 84 16.76 8.08 15.88
N LEU A 85 16.70 9.08 14.99
CA LEU A 85 17.61 9.21 13.86
C LEU A 85 19.07 9.29 14.32
N GLU A 86 19.34 10.05 15.39
CA GLU A 86 20.67 10.21 15.98
C GLU A 86 21.17 8.89 16.59
N VAL A 87 20.29 8.17 17.30
CA VAL A 87 20.62 6.88 17.91
C VAL A 87 20.92 5.80 16.86
N VAL A 88 20.12 5.75 15.78
CA VAL A 88 20.33 4.80 14.68
C VAL A 88 21.64 5.08 13.94
N LEU A 89 22.01 6.35 13.78
CA LEU A 89 23.29 6.77 13.16
C LEU A 89 24.50 6.45 14.04
N THR A 90 24.34 6.41 15.37
CA THR A 90 25.42 6.04 16.30
C THR A 90 25.59 4.52 16.50
N THR A 91 24.66 3.70 16.00
CA THR A 91 24.73 2.25 16.14
C THR A 91 25.68 1.66 15.09
N SER A 92 26.48 0.64 15.44
CA SER A 92 27.41 -0.09 14.55
C SER A 92 26.73 -0.92 13.44
N THR A 93 25.56 -0.51 12.96
CA THR A 93 24.83 -1.16 11.87
C THR A 93 25.16 -0.42 10.56
N PRO A 94 25.48 -1.13 9.48
CA PRO A 94 25.79 -0.46 8.22
C PRO A 94 24.58 0.34 7.70
N PRO A 95 24.77 1.59 7.23
CA PRO A 95 23.67 2.47 6.77
C PRO A 95 22.78 1.85 5.69
N TRP A 96 23.39 1.09 4.76
CA TRP A 96 22.66 0.45 3.66
C TRP A 96 21.64 -0.59 4.18
N ALA A 97 21.93 -1.29 5.28
CA ALA A 97 21.03 -2.31 5.82
C ALA A 97 19.78 -1.67 6.44
N ILE A 98 19.92 -0.48 7.02
CA ILE A 98 18.82 0.32 7.57
C ILE A 98 17.92 0.84 6.44
N VAL A 99 18.52 1.33 5.34
CA VAL A 99 17.76 1.80 4.17
C VAL A 99 17.00 0.63 3.53
N LEU A 100 17.66 -0.51 3.32
CA LEU A 100 17.02 -1.70 2.73
C LEU A 100 15.89 -2.23 3.61
N SER A 101 16.09 -2.37 4.91
CA SER A 101 15.04 -2.91 5.80
C SER A 101 13.78 -2.06 5.78
N LYS A 102 13.94 -0.73 5.79
CA LYS A 102 12.85 0.24 5.70
C LYS A 102 12.14 0.19 4.35
N PHE A 103 12.91 0.16 3.27
CA PHE A 103 12.37 0.06 1.92
C PHE A 103 11.54 -1.22 1.77
N PHE A 104 12.09 -2.38 2.14
CA PHE A 104 11.38 -3.64 2.04
C PHE A 104 10.14 -3.69 2.94
N ALA A 105 10.18 -3.12 4.15
CA ALA A 105 9.02 -3.09 5.03
C ALA A 105 7.88 -2.23 4.46
N ALA A 106 8.23 -1.04 3.94
CA ALA A 106 7.29 -0.16 3.22
C ALA A 106 6.73 -0.83 1.96
N TYR A 107 7.59 -1.50 1.19
CA TYR A 107 7.20 -2.20 -0.04
C TYR A 107 6.26 -3.37 0.24
N LEU A 108 6.51 -4.16 1.30
CA LEU A 108 5.62 -5.25 1.68
C LEU A 108 4.24 -4.75 2.13
N LEU A 109 4.19 -3.62 2.83
CA LEU A 109 2.93 -2.98 3.19
C LEU A 109 2.17 -2.51 1.94
N TYR A 110 2.87 -1.91 0.99
CA TYR A 110 2.31 -1.52 -0.30
C TYR A 110 1.72 -2.72 -1.06
N LEU A 111 2.45 -3.84 -1.13
CA LEU A 111 1.95 -5.08 -1.72
C LEU A 111 0.71 -5.61 -1.01
N CYS A 112 0.65 -5.51 0.33
CA CYS A 112 -0.52 -5.92 1.11
C CYS A 112 -1.76 -5.08 0.78
N LEU A 113 -1.62 -3.76 0.65
CA LEU A 113 -2.71 -2.86 0.23
C LEU A 113 -3.20 -3.19 -1.18
N TRP A 114 -2.29 -3.52 -2.10
CA TRP A 114 -2.62 -4.00 -3.45
C TRP A 114 -3.37 -5.33 -3.43
N ALA A 115 -2.90 -6.29 -2.65
CA ALA A 115 -3.58 -7.56 -2.47
C ALA A 115 -5.00 -7.38 -1.93
N LEU A 116 -5.20 -6.43 -1.01
CA LEU A 116 -6.53 -6.11 -0.48
C LEU A 116 -7.42 -5.44 -1.54
N THR A 117 -6.85 -4.66 -2.46
CA THR A 117 -7.60 -4.05 -3.57
C THR A 117 -8.07 -5.08 -4.60
N LEU A 118 -7.30 -6.16 -4.81
CA LEU A 118 -7.69 -7.29 -5.67
C LEU A 118 -8.92 -8.05 -5.14
N THR A 119 -9.34 -7.80 -3.90
CA THR A 119 -10.60 -8.37 -3.37
C THR A 119 -11.84 -7.80 -4.07
N PHE A 120 -11.78 -6.59 -4.64
CA PHE A 120 -12.92 -5.99 -5.36
C PHE A 120 -13.35 -6.77 -6.62
N PRO A 121 -12.44 -7.07 -7.58
CA PRO A 121 -12.81 -7.90 -8.73
C PRO A 121 -13.17 -9.34 -8.33
N TRP A 122 -12.53 -9.88 -7.28
CA TRP A 122 -12.88 -11.20 -6.76
C TRP A 122 -14.30 -11.26 -6.21
N LEU A 123 -14.72 -10.24 -5.46
CA LEU A 123 -16.08 -10.12 -4.95
C LEU A 123 -17.10 -9.96 -6.09
N LEU A 124 -16.74 -9.20 -7.13
CA LEU A 124 -17.59 -9.07 -8.32
C LEU A 124 -17.80 -10.42 -9.04
N MET A 125 -16.75 -11.23 -9.17
CA MET A 125 -16.87 -12.58 -9.76
C MET A 125 -17.79 -13.51 -8.96
N GLN A 126 -17.91 -13.31 -7.64
CA GLN A 126 -18.81 -14.11 -6.79
C GLN A 126 -20.26 -13.61 -6.78
N VAL A 127 -20.47 -12.32 -7.01
CA VAL A 127 -21.82 -11.72 -7.04
C VAL A 127 -22.44 -11.81 -8.44
N ALA A 128 -21.63 -11.79 -9.50
CA ALA A 128 -22.08 -11.91 -10.89
C ALA A 128 -22.28 -13.35 -11.49
N PRO A 129 -22.10 -14.50 -10.80
CA PRO A 129 -22.17 -15.81 -11.44
C PRO A 129 -23.60 -16.33 -11.71
N LEU A 130 -24.65 -15.50 -11.50
CA LEU A 130 -26.06 -15.93 -11.59
C LEU A 130 -26.90 -15.22 -12.68
N SER A 131 -26.29 -14.46 -13.61
CA SER A 131 -27.03 -13.82 -14.71
C SER A 131 -26.50 -14.19 -16.10
N ALA A 132 -26.13 -15.46 -16.30
CA ALA A 132 -25.91 -16.09 -17.60
C ALA A 132 -26.91 -17.22 -17.80
#